data_AF-A0A7K1C155-F1
#
_entry.id   AF-A0A7K1C155-F1
#
_cell.length_a   1.000
_cell.length_b   1.000
_cell.length_c   1.000
_cell.angle_alpha   90.00
_cell.angle_beta   90.00
_cell.angle_gamma   90.00
#
_symmetry.space_group_name_H-M   'P 1'
#
loop_
_entity.id
_entity.type
_entity.pdbx_description
1 polymer ?
#
loop_
_entity_poly.entity_id
_entity_poly.type
_entity_poly.pdbx_seq_one_letter_code
_entity_poly.pdbx_strand_id
1 'polypeptide(L)' 'MSSPNRFAEIAASASFIHDRAARLASKGGPISASMIIDYIPEAIRKVLL' A
#
# COMPACT_ATOMS: atom_id res chain seq x y z
N MET A 1 19.49 -15.38 -6.12
CA MET A 1 18.51 -16.06 -5.24
C MET A 1 17.94 -15.02 -4.30
N SER A 2 16.62 -14.82 -4.24
CA SER A 2 16.00 -14.00 -3.20
C SER A 2 16.06 -14.76 -1.88
N SER A 3 16.73 -14.20 -0.87
CA SER A 3 16.66 -14.72 0.49
C SER A 3 15.19 -14.67 0.97
N PRO A 4 14.71 -15.62 1.79
CA PRO A 4 13.37 -15.55 2.39
C PRO A 4 13.09 -14.20 3.07
N ASN A 5 14.12 -13.59 3.64
CA ASN A 5 14.05 -12.25 4.22
C ASN A 5 13.63 -11.18 3.21
N ARG A 6 14.13 -11.25 1.96
CA ARG A 6 13.74 -10.31 0.91
C ARG A 6 12.27 -10.44 0.54
N PHE A 7 11.70 -11.64 0.54
CA PHE A 7 10.27 -11.81 0.30
C PHE A 7 9.44 -11.29 1.48
N ALA A 8 9.89 -11.51 2.71
CA ALA A 8 9.23 -10.95 3.90
C ALA A 8 9.24 -9.41 3.90
N GLU A 9 10.38 -8.79 3.54
CA GLU A 9 10.52 -7.34 3.41
C GLU A 9 9.60 -6.77 2.32
N ILE A 10 9.52 -7.43 1.16
CA ILE A 10 8.61 -7.03 0.07
C ILE A 10 7.15 -7.13 0.53
N ALA A 11 6.77 -8.23 1.18
CA ALA A 11 5.41 -8.41 1.68
C ALA A 11 5.05 -7.33 2.71
N ALA A 12 5.93 -7.06 3.69
CA ALA A 12 5.72 -6.01 4.68
C ALA A 12 5.56 -4.63 4.03
N SER A 13 6.42 -4.31 3.05
CA SER A 13 6.35 -3.06 2.30
C SER A 13 5.04 -2.94 1.51
N ALA A 14 4.61 -4.03 0.86
CA ALA A 14 3.36 -4.06 0.11
C ALA A 14 2.13 -3.89 1.01
N SER A 15 2.08 -4.57 2.16
CA SER A 15 1.01 -4.42 3.15
C SER A 15 0.93 -2.98 3.70
N PHE A 16 2.08 -2.36 3.98
CA PHE A 16 2.14 -0.98 4.42
C PHE A 16 1.61 0.01 3.36
N ILE A 17 2.00 -0.17 2.09
CA ILE A 17 1.50 0.63 0.97
C ILE A 17 -0.01 0.43 0.78
N HIS A 18 -0.49 -0.81 0.83
CA HIS A 18 -1.90 -1.15 0.67
C HIS A 18 -2.77 -0.50 1.74
N ASP A 19 -2.35 -0.58 3.01
CA ASP A 19 -3.01 0.06 4.15
C ASP A 19 -3.04 1.59 4.01
N ARG A 20 -1.93 2.21 3.56
CA ARG A 20 -1.91 3.65 3.31
C ARG A 20 -2.84 4.06 2.18
N ALA A 21 -2.87 3.32 1.08
CA ALA A 21 -3.76 3.56 -0.05
C ALA A 21 -5.25 3.42 0.38
N ALA A 22 -5.59 2.40 1.18
CA ALA A 22 -6.94 2.23 1.72
C ALA A 22 -7.39 3.41 2.59
N ARG A 23 -6.50 3.94 3.46
CA ARG A 23 -6.80 5.15 4.23
C ARG A 23 -7.03 6.39 3.36
N LEU A 24 -6.22 6.56 2.30
CA LEU A 24 -6.37 7.67 1.36
C LEU A 24 -7.67 7.57 0.56
N ALA A 25 -8.03 6.36 0.12
CA ALA A 25 -9.27 6.09 -0.58
C ALA A 25 -10.50 6.30 0.31
N SER A 26 -10.42 5.91 1.58
CA SER A 26 -11.53 5.99 2.53
C SER A 26 -11.88 7.41 2.92
N LYS A 27 -10.89 8.24 3.25
CA LYS A 27 -11.13 9.58 3.86
C LYS A 27 -12.11 9.53 5.06
N GLY A 28 -12.23 8.38 5.73
CA GLY A 28 -13.16 8.15 6.83
C GLY A 28 -14.52 7.54 6.44
N GLY A 29 -14.77 7.30 5.14
CA GLY A 29 -15.98 6.66 4.62
C GLY A 29 -15.77 5.22 4.12
N PRO A 30 -16.85 4.52 3.73
CA PRO A 30 -16.76 3.20 3.14
C PRO A 30 -16.03 3.24 1.78
N ILE A 31 -15.33 2.16 1.45
CA ILE A 31 -14.62 1.98 0.17
C ILE A 31 -14.93 0.62 -0.43
N SER A 32 -14.82 0.52 -1.75
CA SER A 32 -14.62 -0.78 -2.40
C SER A 32 -13.14 -1.13 -2.44
N ALA A 33 -12.83 -2.43 -2.55
CA ALA A 33 -11.45 -2.88 -2.72
C ALA A 33 -10.79 -2.30 -3.99
N SER A 34 -11.56 -2.13 -5.07
CA SER A 34 -11.05 -1.58 -6.33
C SER A 34 -10.58 -0.13 -6.22
N MET A 35 -11.20 0.68 -5.35
CA MET A 35 -10.78 2.06 -5.12
C MET A 35 -9.34 2.16 -4.60
N ILE A 36 -8.81 1.14 -3.93
CA ILE A 36 -7.44 1.15 -3.40
C ILE A 36 -6.41 1.31 -4.53
N ILE A 37 -6.69 0.74 -5.71
CA ILE A 37 -5.78 0.72 -6.86
C ILE A 37 -5.40 2.13 -7.28
N ASP A 38 -6.39 3.03 -7.34
CA ASP A 38 -6.21 4.42 -7.79
C ASP A 38 -5.31 5.24 -6.85
N TYR A 39 -5.19 4.83 -5.58
CA TYR A 39 -4.42 5.55 -4.56
C TYR A 39 -3.04 4.95 -4.26
N ILE A 40 -2.68 3.80 -4.86
CA ILE A 40 -1.35 3.21 -4.71
C ILE A 40 -0.23 4.19 -5.12
N PRO A 41 -0.31 4.91 -6.27
CA PRO A 41 0.74 5.84 -6.66
C PRO A 41 0.95 6.98 -5.65
N GLU A 42 -0.14 7.52 -5.08
CA GLU A 42 -0.06 8.55 -4.05
C GLU A 42 0.52 8.00 -2.74
N ALA A 43 0.11 6.79 -2.35
CA ALA A 43 0.64 6.11 -1.17
C ALA A 43 2.15 5.92 -1.28
N ILE A 44 2.66 5.44 -2.42
CA ILE A 44 4.11 5.28 -2.68
C ILE A 44 4.82 6.64 -2.59
N ARG A 45 4.26 7.69 -3.21
CA ARG A 45 4.85 9.03 -3.17
C ARG A 45 5.06 9.53 -1.75
N LYS A 46 4.09 9.31 -0.84
CA LYS A 46 4.18 9.72 0.57
C LYS A 46 5.15 8.89 1.42
N VAL A 47 5.67 7.79 0.90
CA VAL A 47 6.71 6.97 1.57
C VAL A 47 8.10 7.39 1.14
N LEU A 48 8.25 7.81 -0.12
CA LEU A 48 9.54 8.14 -0.72
C LEU A 48 9.91 9.62 -0.64
N LEU A 49 8.93 10.51 -0.42
CA LEU A 49 9.07 11.96 -0.32
C LEU A 49 8.47 12.47 0.98
#